data_AF-A0A7Y6K9C6-F1
#
_entry.id   AF-A0A7Y6K9C6-F1
#
_cell.length_a   1.000
_cell.length_b   1.000
_cell.length_c   1.000
_cell.angle_alpha   90.00
_cell.angle_beta   90.00
_cell.angle_gamma   90.00
#
_symmetry.space_group_name_H-M   'P 1'
#
loop_
_entity.id
_entity.type
_entity.pdbx_description
1 polymer ?
#
loop_
_entity_poly.entity_id
_entity_poly.type
_entity_poly.pdbx_seq_one_letter_code
_entity_poly.pdbx_strand_id
1 'polypeptide(L)'
;MLTKFAVTAAAEKFMRRVVRFSGLPSSAGFRLLVRTGGCSGYDAEFSAEVEARTGDETIEVHGLRIFLPAESRVLLDGLKIDFIETPDRSGFAFIKEDQRSVVAVSANVARIDVSAIGRG
;
A
#
# COMPACT_ATOMS: atom_id res chain seq x y z
N MET A 1 17.87 4.99 -8.82
CA MET A 1 17.47 3.73 -9.48
C MET A 1 15.98 3.80 -9.64
N LEU A 2 15.43 3.69 -10.86
CA LEU A 2 13.98 3.65 -11.03
C LEU A 2 13.49 2.33 -10.43
N THR A 3 12.77 2.40 -9.32
CA THR A 3 12.11 1.24 -8.72
C THR A 3 11.16 0.64 -9.77
N LYS A 4 11.41 -0.59 -10.23
CA LYS A 4 10.62 -1.21 -11.30
C LYS A 4 9.50 -2.05 -10.67
N PHE A 5 8.53 -1.40 -10.05
CA PHE A 5 7.30 -2.06 -9.63
C PHE A 5 6.12 -1.57 -10.43
N ALA A 6 5.12 -2.43 -10.58
CA ALA A 6 3.86 -2.09 -11.21
C ALA A 6 2.74 -2.01 -10.16
N VAL A 7 1.78 -1.11 -10.33
CA VAL A 7 0.59 -1.02 -9.48
C VAL A 7 -0.62 -1.38 -10.31
N THR A 8 -1.45 -2.31 -9.85
CA THR A 8 -2.72 -2.63 -10.51
C THR A 8 -3.77 -1.54 -10.27
N ALA A 9 -4.79 -1.50 -11.13
CA ALA A 9 -5.92 -0.59 -10.94
C ALA A 9 -6.67 -0.84 -9.61
N ALA A 10 -6.70 -2.08 -9.12
CA ALA A 10 -7.33 -2.42 -7.84
C ALA A 10 -6.55 -1.82 -6.66
N ALA A 11 -5.22 -1.99 -6.66
CA ALA A 11 -4.34 -1.38 -5.66
C ALA A 11 -4.44 0.14 -5.67
N GLU A 12 -4.35 0.76 -6.85
CA GLU A 12 -4.48 2.21 -6.97
C GLU A 12 -5.82 2.72 -6.41
N LYS A 13 -6.93 2.07 -6.77
CA LYS A 13 -8.26 2.45 -6.31
C LYS A 13 -8.37 2.39 -4.79
N PHE A 14 -7.78 1.38 -4.17
CA PHE A 14 -7.74 1.26 -2.72
C PHE A 14 -6.85 2.33 -2.08
N MET A 15 -5.63 2.57 -2.59
CA MET A 15 -4.75 3.61 -2.07
C MET A 15 -5.39 5.00 -2.12
N ARG A 16 -6.04 5.34 -3.25
CA ARG A 16 -6.83 6.58 -3.36
C ARG A 16 -7.97 6.65 -2.36
N ARG A 17 -8.64 5.52 -2.12
CA ARG A 17 -9.73 5.42 -1.16
C ARG A 17 -9.22 5.73 0.26
N VAL A 18 -8.10 5.14 0.65
CA VAL A 18 -7.46 5.40 1.95
C VAL A 18 -7.13 6.88 2.13
N VAL A 19 -6.48 7.52 1.14
CA VAL A 19 -6.17 8.96 1.20
C VAL A 19 -7.44 9.82 1.22
N ARG A 20 -8.47 9.44 0.47
CA ARG A 20 -9.74 10.18 0.46
C ARG A 20 -10.49 10.10 1.80
N PHE A 21 -10.46 8.94 2.46
CA PHE A 21 -11.17 8.71 3.72
C PHE A 21 -10.34 9.04 4.96
N SER A 22 -9.05 9.36 4.82
CA SER A 22 -8.21 9.78 5.95
C SER A 22 -8.52 11.17 6.48
N GLY A 23 -9.30 11.99 5.74
CA GLY A 23 -9.58 13.38 6.10
C GLY A 23 -8.41 14.34 5.84
N LEU A 24 -7.35 13.87 5.18
CA LEU A 24 -6.19 14.69 4.80
C LEU A 24 -6.47 15.52 3.53
N PRO A 25 -5.70 16.61 3.29
CA PRO A 25 -5.82 17.41 2.07
C PRO A 25 -5.61 16.57 0.80
N SER A 26 -6.13 17.05 -0.34
CA SER A 26 -5.99 16.38 -1.64
C SER A 26 -4.54 16.24 -2.12
N SER A 27 -3.61 17.00 -1.53
CA SER A 27 -2.16 16.89 -1.76
C SER A 27 -1.49 15.75 -0.99
N ALA A 28 -2.22 15.08 -0.10
CA ALA A 28 -1.73 13.95 0.68
C ALA A 28 -1.46 12.73 -0.22
N GLY A 29 -0.57 11.88 0.27
CA GLY A 29 -0.17 10.65 -0.38
C GLY A 29 -0.45 9.42 0.47
N PHE A 30 -0.23 8.27 -0.16
CA PHE A 30 -0.32 6.96 0.45
C PHE A 30 1.08 6.46 0.77
N ARG A 31 1.37 6.19 2.04
CA ARG A 31 2.64 5.60 2.46
C ARG A 31 2.49 4.09 2.57
N LEU A 32 3.36 3.33 1.90
CA LEU A 32 3.37 1.87 1.95
C LEU A 32 4.71 1.38 2.50
N LEU A 33 4.67 0.67 3.62
CA LEU A 33 5.80 0.04 4.27
C LEU A 33 5.66 -1.48 4.14
N VAL A 34 6.52 -2.10 3.34
CA VAL A 34 6.63 -3.55 3.21
C VAL A 34 7.85 -4.02 3.98
N ARG A 35 7.67 -5.08 4.77
CA ARG A 35 8.69 -5.73 5.59
C ARG A 35 8.64 -7.23 5.37
N THR A 36 9.76 -7.91 5.57
CA THR A 36 9.78 -9.38 5.59
C THR A 36 9.16 -9.86 6.91
N GLY A 37 7.89 -10.25 6.88
CA GLY A 37 7.22 -10.92 7.99
C GLY A 37 7.74 -12.36 8.18
N GLY A 38 7.31 -13.03 9.26
CA GLY A 38 7.76 -14.38 9.65
C GLY A 38 7.45 -15.52 8.64
N CYS A 39 7.18 -16.74 9.12
CA CYS A 39 7.08 -17.98 8.32
C CYS A 39 6.21 -17.95 7.03
N SER A 40 5.40 -16.91 6.80
CA SER A 40 4.41 -16.85 5.71
C SER A 40 4.56 -15.64 4.77
N GLY A 41 5.63 -14.85 4.88
CA GLY A 41 6.23 -14.27 3.67
C GLY A 41 6.41 -12.75 3.53
N TYR A 42 5.45 -11.87 3.82
CA TYR A 42 5.65 -10.40 3.82
C TYR A 42 4.59 -9.72 4.70
N ASP A 43 4.96 -8.65 5.40
CA ASP A 43 4.02 -7.77 6.11
C ASP A 43 3.95 -6.43 5.39
N ALA A 44 2.74 -5.92 5.21
CA ALA A 44 2.50 -4.62 4.59
C ALA A 44 1.71 -3.73 5.54
N GLU A 45 2.29 -2.58 5.85
CA GLU A 45 1.69 -1.51 6.63
C GLU A 45 1.46 -0.30 5.72
N PHE A 46 0.38 0.44 5.94
CA PHE A 46 0.11 1.65 5.19
C PHE A 46 -0.51 2.76 6.03
N SER A 47 -0.26 3.99 5.63
CA SER A 47 -0.87 5.18 6.22
C SER A 47 -1.13 6.25 5.15
N ALA A 48 -2.08 7.14 5.39
CA ALA A 48 -2.20 8.36 4.60
C ALA A 48 -1.35 9.44 5.27
N GLU A 49 -0.55 10.17 4.50
CA GLU A 49 0.39 11.18 5.00
C GLU A 49 0.33 12.42 4.12
N VAL A 50 0.54 13.61 4.67
CA VAL A 50 0.56 14.85 3.86
C VAL A 50 1.85 14.96 3.05
N GLU A 51 2.96 14.49 3.62
CA GLU A 51 4.30 14.57 3.04
C GLU A 51 5.08 13.26 3.24
N ALA A 52 6.09 13.05 2.39
CA ALA A 52 7.01 11.93 2.51
C ALA A 52 7.86 12.06 3.78
N ARG A 53 8.15 10.95 4.46
CA ARG A 53 9.07 10.96 5.60
C ARG A 53 10.51 10.95 5.13
N THR A 54 11.44 11.30 6.01
CA THR A 54 12.88 11.24 5.74
C THR A 54 13.30 9.84 5.29
N GLY A 55 13.87 9.74 4.08
CA GLY A 55 14.32 8.47 3.49
C GLY A 55 13.25 7.73 2.68
N ASP A 56 12.01 8.24 2.65
CA ASP A 56 10.99 7.76 1.73
C ASP A 56 11.22 8.34 0.33
N GLU A 57 11.00 7.54 -0.70
CA GLU A 57 10.92 7.97 -2.08
C GLU A 57 9.47 8.29 -2.43
N THR A 58 9.25 9.43 -3.09
CA THR A 58 7.92 9.81 -3.58
C THR A 58 7.78 9.37 -5.03
N ILE A 59 6.72 8.61 -5.31
CA ILE A 59 6.38 8.11 -6.63
C ILE A 59 4.98 8.59 -6.96
N GLU A 60 4.77 9.03 -8.19
CA GLU A 60 3.47 9.47 -8.64
C GLU A 60 2.85 8.40 -9.54
N VAL A 61 1.70 7.87 -9.13
CA VAL A 61 0.94 6.88 -9.90
C VAL A 61 -0.40 7.50 -10.25
N HIS A 62 -0.59 7.84 -11.52
CA HIS A 62 -1.81 8.48 -12.03
C HIS A 62 -2.21 9.75 -11.26
N GLY A 63 -1.26 10.51 -10.72
CA GLY A 63 -1.53 11.70 -9.88
C GLY A 63 -1.80 11.41 -8.40
N LEU A 64 -1.70 10.15 -7.95
CA LEU A 64 -1.62 9.80 -6.53
C LEU A 64 -0.15 9.77 -6.10
N ARG A 65 0.19 10.47 -5.02
CA ARG A 65 1.51 10.38 -4.40
C ARG A 65 1.60 9.12 -3.56
N ILE A 66 2.64 8.34 -3.79
CA ILE A 66 2.96 7.13 -3.03
C ILE A 66 4.32 7.33 -2.37
N PHE A 67 4.39 7.16 -1.06
CA PHE A 67 5.63 7.28 -0.28
C PHE A 67 6.15 5.89 0.06
N LEU A 68 7.35 5.58 -0.42
CA LEU A 68 7.99 4.27 -0.24
C LEU A 68 9.31 4.38 0.55
N PRO A 69 9.37 3.79 1.75
CA PRO A 69 10.60 3.68 2.52
C PRO A 69 11.68 2.90 1.77
N ALA A 70 12.95 3.19 2.05
CA ALA A 70 14.10 2.52 1.44
C ALA A 70 14.03 0.97 1.54
N GLU A 71 13.64 0.45 2.70
CA GLU A 71 13.49 -0.99 2.92
C GLU A 71 12.43 -1.61 2.00
N SER A 72 11.30 -0.94 1.82
CA SER A 72 10.20 -1.44 0.99
C SER A 72 10.55 -1.38 -0.50
N ARG A 73 11.30 -0.35 -0.94
CA ARG A 73 11.73 -0.24 -2.34
C ARG A 73 12.55 -1.43 -2.81
N VAL A 74 13.47 -1.91 -1.96
CA VAL A 74 14.30 -3.08 -2.28
C VAL A 74 13.44 -4.35 -2.37
N LEU A 75 12.41 -4.47 -1.54
CA LEU A 75 11.50 -5.63 -1.56
C LEU A 75 10.52 -5.59 -2.74
N LEU A 76 10.11 -4.39 -3.17
CA LEU A 76 9.13 -4.19 -4.24
C LEU A 76 9.75 -4.19 -5.64
N ASP A 77 11.08 -4.11 -5.76
CA ASP A 77 11.73 -4.04 -7.07
C ASP A 77 11.46 -5.31 -7.90
N GLY A 78 10.90 -5.13 -9.09
CA GLY A 78 10.47 -6.21 -9.97
C GLY A 78 9.16 -6.90 -9.56
N LEU A 79 8.39 -6.32 -8.63
CA LEU A 79 7.09 -6.85 -8.20
C LEU A 79 5.92 -6.02 -8.73
N LYS A 80 4.76 -6.66 -8.87
CA LYS A 80 3.48 -6.03 -9.10
C LYS A 80 2.69 -5.99 -7.80
N ILE A 81 2.28 -4.79 -7.40
CA ILE A 81 1.43 -4.52 -6.25
C ILE A 81 -0.03 -4.61 -6.69
N ASP A 82 -0.77 -5.52 -6.10
CA ASP A 82 -2.21 -5.69 -6.28
C ASP A 82 -2.94 -5.56 -4.93
N PHE A 83 -4.25 -5.34 -4.96
CA PHE A 83 -5.08 -5.32 -3.76
C PHE A 83 -6.26 -6.27 -3.95
N ILE A 84 -6.32 -7.27 -3.09
CA ILE A 84 -7.38 -8.27 -3.05
C ILE A 84 -8.40 -7.78 -2.02
N GLU A 85 -9.62 -7.51 -2.48
CA GLU A 85 -10.77 -7.17 -1.64
C GLU A 85 -11.85 -8.24 -1.88
N THR A 86 -11.99 -9.19 -0.96
CA THR A 86 -13.10 -10.14 -0.95
C THR A 86 -13.87 -10.02 0.38
N PRO A 87 -15.11 -10.54 0.45
CA PRO A 87 -15.89 -10.51 1.69
C PRO A 87 -15.17 -11.12 2.90
N ASP A 88 -14.33 -12.13 2.66
CA ASP A 88 -13.64 -12.89 3.72
C ASP A 88 -12.22 -12.36 4.01
N ARG A 89 -11.60 -11.64 3.06
CA ARG A 89 -10.23 -11.14 3.21
C ARG A 89 -10.00 -9.88 2.39
N SER A 90 -9.31 -8.92 3.00
CA SER A 90 -8.72 -7.79 2.28
C SER A 90 -7.21 -7.77 2.49
N GLY A 91 -6.44 -7.26 1.53
CA GLY A 91 -4.99 -7.13 1.69
C GLY A 91 -4.23 -6.83 0.40
N PHE A 92 -3.02 -6.33 0.54
CA PHE A 92 -2.09 -6.18 -0.58
C PHE A 92 -1.51 -7.53 -0.99
N ALA A 93 -1.35 -7.73 -2.28
CA ALA A 93 -0.69 -8.90 -2.86
C ALA A 93 0.50 -8.42 -3.69
N PHE A 94 1.66 -9.04 -3.46
CA PHE A 94 2.89 -8.73 -4.19
C PHE A 94 3.21 -9.91 -5.12
N ILE A 95 3.25 -9.65 -6.42
CA ILE A 95 3.33 -10.69 -7.46
C ILE A 95 4.61 -10.46 -8.26
N LYS A 96 5.49 -11.46 -8.31
CA LYS A 96 6.70 -11.41 -9.17
C LYS A 96 6.35 -11.93 -10.57
N GLU A 97 6.76 -11.22 -11.63
CA GLU A 97 6.50 -11.64 -13.03
C GLU A 97 7.15 -12.98 -13.40
N ASP A 98 8.27 -13.32 -12.76
CA ASP A 98 9.09 -14.46 -13.15
C ASP A 98 8.58 -15.81 -12.60
N GLN A 99 7.94 -15.84 -11.42
CA GLN A 99 7.49 -17.07 -10.81
C GLN A 99 6.23 -16.88 -9.98
N ARG A 100 5.36 -17.88 -10.04
CA ARG A 100 4.02 -18.01 -9.44
C ARG A 100 4.04 -18.01 -7.90
N SER A 101 4.70 -17.04 -7.28
CA SER A 101 4.80 -16.88 -5.83
C SER A 101 3.85 -15.76 -5.39
N VAL A 102 2.68 -16.16 -4.90
CA VAL A 102 1.69 -15.28 -4.27
C VAL A 102 2.01 -15.21 -2.78
N VAL A 103 2.49 -14.05 -2.32
CA VAL A 103 2.92 -13.84 -0.92
C VAL A 103 2.72 -12.35 -0.59
N ALA A 104 2.07 -11.87 0.47
CA ALA A 104 1.35 -12.46 1.60
C ALA A 104 0.15 -11.55 1.94
N VAL A 105 -0.90 -12.13 2.54
CA VAL A 105 -2.04 -11.39 3.10
C VAL A 105 -1.80 -11.18 4.58
N SER A 106 -1.41 -9.97 4.95
CA SER A 106 -1.46 -9.49 6.33
C SER A 106 -2.22 -8.16 6.32
N ALA A 107 -3.53 -8.24 6.56
CA ALA A 107 -4.35 -7.09 6.90
C ALA A 107 -4.58 -7.12 8.40
N ASN A 108 -3.59 -6.68 9.18
CA ASN A 108 -3.96 -6.01 10.41
C ASN A 108 -4.47 -4.63 9.98
N VAL A 109 -5.79 -4.55 9.79
CA VAL A 109 -6.50 -3.27 9.85
C VAL A 109 -6.14 -2.67 11.19
N ALA A 110 -5.10 -1.83 11.22
CA ALA A 110 -4.95 -0.84 12.27
C ALA A 110 -6.31 -0.16 12.33
N ARG A 111 -7.03 -0.40 13.42
CA ARG A 111 -8.39 0.04 13.68
C ARG A 111 -8.59 1.43 13.05
N ILE A 112 -9.17 1.47 11.86
CA ILE A 112 -9.83 2.69 11.43
C ILE A 112 -11.06 2.69 12.31
N ASP A 113 -11.02 3.50 13.36
CA ASP A 113 -12.17 3.72 14.21
C ASP A 113 -13.28 4.31 13.33
N VAL A 114 -14.12 3.44 12.78
CA VAL A 114 -15.28 3.77 11.94
C VAL A 114 -16.39 4.43 12.79
N SER A 115 -16.11 4.84 14.03
CA SER A 115 -17.03 5.66 14.83
C SER A 115 -17.33 7.04 14.23
N ALA A 116 -16.69 7.44 13.12
CA ALA A 116 -16.97 8.69 12.41
C ALA A 116 -17.89 8.55 11.18
N ILE A 117 -18.31 7.34 10.78
CA ILE A 117 -19.23 7.15 9.64
C ILE A 117 -20.52 6.51 10.13
N GLY A 118 -21.43 7.34 10.63
CA GLY A 118 -22.84 6.98 10.77
C GLY A 118 -23.45 7.27 12.14
N ARG A 119 -23.80 8.52 12.39
CA ARG A 119 -25.08 8.92 13.00
C ARG A 119 -25.43 10.34 12.53
N GLY A 120 -26.12 10.39 11.39
CA GLY A 120 -27.08 11.45 11.08
C GLY A 120 -28.46 10.83 11.13
#